data_AF-A0A962V3U3-F1
#
_entry.id   AF-A0A962V3U3-F1
#
_cell.length_a   1.000
_cell.length_b   1.000
_cell.length_c   1.000
_cell.angle_alpha   90.00
_cell.angle_beta   90.00
_cell.angle_gamma   90.00
#
_symmetry.space_group_name_H-M   'P 1'
#
loop_
_entity.id
_entity.type
_entity.pdbx_description
1 polymer ?
#
loop_
_entity_poly.entity_id
_entity_poly.type
_entity_poly.pdbx_seq_one_letter_code
_entity_poly.pdbx_strand_id
1 'polypeptide(L)'
;QRGRDDVRVMLRFPLAERRSLANLETMLIRTPEGVVVPFSEVAEVKPGRSAASIQRVNRSRTLDVLADVNKESADVEAIKRDLSAFVADLVAAAPGVTASLEGEAREQRDSFRSLAWGMTFV
;
A
#
# COMPACT_ATOMS: atom_id res chain seq x y z
N GLN A 1 -39.04 -11.44 -14.19
CA GLN A 1 -37.66 -11.77 -14.64
C GLN A 1 -36.71 -11.23 -13.59
N ARG A 2 -36.10 -12.11 -12.77
CA ARG A 2 -35.06 -11.71 -11.81
C ARG A 2 -33.72 -11.67 -12.57
N GLY A 3 -32.97 -10.59 -12.36
CA GLY A 3 -31.73 -10.28 -13.06
C GLY A 3 -30.68 -11.37 -12.92
N ARG A 4 -29.74 -11.39 -13.87
CA ARG A 4 -28.56 -12.25 -13.86
C ARG A 4 -27.71 -11.91 -12.64
N ASP A 5 -27.94 -12.59 -11.54
CA ASP A 5 -27.03 -12.58 -10.39
C ASP A 5 -25.93 -13.63 -10.65
N ASP A 6 -24.72 -13.16 -10.91
CA ASP A 6 -23.56 -14.03 -11.07
C ASP A 6 -23.13 -14.56 -9.69
N VAL A 7 -23.24 -15.88 -9.49
CA VAL A 7 -22.81 -16.56 -8.27
C VAL A 7 -21.41 -17.12 -8.45
N ARG A 8 -20.47 -16.72 -7.58
CA ARG A 8 -19.13 -17.29 -7.55
C ARG A 8 -19.10 -18.59 -6.75
N VAL A 9 -18.78 -19.68 -7.42
CA VAL A 9 -18.57 -21.00 -6.79
C VAL A 9 -17.07 -21.24 -6.65
N MET A 10 -16.63 -21.59 -5.44
CA MET A 10 -15.22 -21.83 -5.12
C MET A 10 -15.08 -23.23 -4.49
N LEU A 11 -14.17 -24.04 -5.03
CA LEU A 11 -13.72 -25.27 -4.36
C LEU A 11 -12.53 -24.95 -3.46
N ARG A 12 -12.57 -25.42 -2.21
CA ARG A 12 -11.53 -25.18 -1.20
C ARG A 12 -11.45 -26.37 -0.25
N PHE A 13 -10.25 -26.61 0.30
CA PHE A 13 -10.09 -27.54 1.42
C PHE A 13 -10.91 -27.07 2.64
N PRO A 14 -11.34 -28.02 3.50
CA PRO A 14 -11.98 -27.72 4.78
C PRO A 14 -11.15 -26.73 5.61
N LEU A 15 -11.81 -25.90 6.41
CA LEU A 15 -11.13 -24.87 7.20
C LEU A 15 -10.03 -25.44 8.11
N ALA A 16 -10.27 -26.60 8.72
CA ALA A 16 -9.31 -27.27 9.60
C ALA A 16 -8.01 -27.69 8.89
N GLU A 17 -8.07 -27.90 7.58
CA GLU A 17 -6.97 -28.36 6.73
C GLU A 17 -6.22 -27.21 6.04
N ARG A 18 -6.58 -25.94 6.29
CA ARG A 18 -5.92 -24.78 5.66
C ARG A 18 -5.73 -23.58 6.56
N ARG A 19 -5.92 -23.75 7.87
CA ARG A 19 -5.86 -22.65 8.84
C ARG A 19 -4.45 -22.35 9.33
N SER A 20 -3.52 -23.29 9.22
CA SER A 20 -2.16 -23.15 9.72
C SER A 20 -1.13 -23.54 8.67
N LEU A 21 0.10 -23.04 8.83
CA LEU A 21 1.23 -23.42 7.99
C LEU A 21 1.54 -24.92 8.13
N ALA A 22 1.37 -25.49 9.33
CA ALA A 22 1.56 -26.92 9.58
C ALA A 22 0.61 -27.79 8.74
N ASN A 23 -0.52 -27.26 8.26
CA ASN A 23 -1.36 -28.00 7.33
C ASN A 23 -0.69 -28.22 5.97
N LEU A 24 0.29 -27.39 5.57
CA LEU A 24 1.04 -27.62 4.33
C LEU A 24 1.95 -28.84 4.42
N GLU A 25 2.39 -29.23 5.63
CA GLU A 25 3.25 -30.40 5.84
C GLU A 25 2.50 -31.72 5.64
N THR A 26 1.21 -31.75 5.97
CA THR A 26 0.34 -32.93 5.82
C THR A 26 -0.58 -32.85 4.61
N MET A 27 -0.42 -31.81 3.79
CA MET A 27 -1.25 -31.59 2.60
C MET A 27 -0.94 -32.63 1.52
N LEU A 28 -1.99 -33.21 0.96
CA LEU A 28 -1.92 -34.18 -0.13
C LEU A 28 -2.38 -33.54 -1.45
N ILE A 29 -1.58 -33.70 -2.49
CA ILE A 29 -1.83 -33.19 -3.84
C ILE A 29 -2.12 -34.36 -4.78
N ARG A 30 -3.20 -34.25 -5.55
CA ARG A 30 -3.50 -35.21 -6.61
C ARG A 30 -2.78 -34.78 -7.89
N THR A 31 -1.90 -35.65 -8.37
CA THR A 31 -1.20 -35.51 -9.65
C THR A 31 -2.12 -35.75 -10.84
N PRO A 32 -1.77 -35.29 -12.05
CA PRO A 32 -2.52 -35.59 -13.28
C PRO A 32 -2.71 -37.10 -13.52
N GLU A 33 -1.75 -37.92 -13.10
CA GLU A 33 -1.78 -39.38 -13.18
C GLU A 33 -2.73 -40.03 -12.16
N GLY A 34 -3.39 -39.22 -11.33
CA GLY A 34 -4.36 -39.67 -10.32
C GLY A 34 -3.74 -40.13 -9.01
N VAL A 35 -2.42 -40.19 -8.93
CA VAL A 35 -1.66 -40.54 -7.72
C VAL A 35 -1.71 -39.38 -6.72
N VAL A 36 -1.77 -39.70 -5.44
CA VAL A 36 -1.78 -38.74 -4.34
C VAL A 36 -0.38 -38.69 -3.72
N VAL A 37 0.22 -37.51 -3.71
CA VAL A 37 1.58 -37.28 -3.18
C VAL A 37 1.58 -36.16 -2.13
N PRO A 38 2.50 -36.18 -1.15
CA PRO A 38 2.71 -35.06 -0.23
C PRO A 38 3.07 -33.77 -0.97
N PHE A 39 2.57 -32.64 -0.47
CA PHE A 39 2.87 -31.33 -1.03
C PHE A 39 4.39 -31.03 -1.06
N SER A 40 5.15 -31.52 -0.08
CA SER A 40 6.61 -31.36 0.00
C SER A 40 7.40 -32.03 -1.12
N GLU A 41 6.83 -33.02 -1.82
CA GLU A 41 7.49 -33.67 -2.96
C GLU A 41 7.40 -32.84 -4.26
N VAL A 42 6.46 -31.90 -4.33
CA VAL A 42 6.13 -31.16 -5.55
C VAL A 42 6.37 -29.65 -5.42
N ALA A 43 6.56 -29.13 -4.21
CA ALA A 43 6.77 -27.71 -3.97
C ALA A 43 7.59 -27.43 -2.70
N GLU A 44 8.29 -26.29 -2.69
CA GLU A 44 9.06 -25.78 -1.56
C GLU A 44 8.42 -24.48 -1.04
N VAL A 45 8.24 -24.37 0.29
CA VAL A 45 7.73 -23.16 0.93
C VAL A 45 8.89 -22.32 1.44
N LYS A 46 9.03 -21.11 0.90
CA LYS A 46 10.02 -20.13 1.36
C LYS A 46 9.33 -19.00 2.11
N PRO A 47 9.52 -18.87 3.43
CA PRO A 47 9.05 -17.71 4.18
C PRO A 47 9.66 -16.44 3.59
N GLY A 48 8.81 -15.49 3.23
CA GLY A 48 9.22 -14.22 2.65
C GLY A 48 8.53 -13.05 3.33
N ARG A 49 9.17 -11.88 3.29
CA ARG A 49 8.53 -10.62 3.65
C ARG A 49 8.02 -9.97 2.37
N SER A 50 6.73 -9.69 2.32
CA SER A 50 6.12 -8.89 1.27
C SER A 50 5.55 -7.60 1.87
N ALA A 51 5.33 -6.59 1.01
CA ALA A 51 4.54 -5.44 1.40
C ALA A 51 3.15 -5.91 1.86
N ALA A 52 2.66 -5.41 3.00
CA ALA A 52 1.35 -5.78 3.54
C ALA A 52 0.21 -5.36 2.60
N SER A 53 0.41 -4.26 1.88
CA SER A 53 -0.48 -3.79 0.81
C SER A 53 0.34 -2.99 -0.20
N ILE A 54 -0.05 -3.05 -1.48
CA ILE A 54 0.54 -2.22 -2.53
C ILE A 54 -0.48 -1.14 -2.86
N GLN A 55 -0.21 0.07 -2.37
CA GLN A 55 -1.00 1.25 -2.69
C GLN A 55 -0.34 1.99 -3.86
N ARG A 56 -1.16 2.51 -4.76
CA ARG A 56 -0.69 3.22 -5.94
C ARG A 56 -1.49 4.49 -6.17
N VAL A 57 -0.78 5.58 -6.42
CA VAL A 57 -1.33 6.83 -6.93
C VAL A 57 -0.70 7.07 -8.30
N ASN A 58 -1.53 7.36 -9.32
CA ASN A 58 -1.06 7.59 -10.69
C ASN A 58 -0.14 6.48 -11.24
N ARG A 59 -0.48 5.21 -10.95
CA ARG A 59 0.30 3.99 -11.30
C ARG A 59 1.65 3.84 -10.60
N SER A 60 2.12 4.85 -9.85
CA SER A 60 3.32 4.75 -9.03
C SER A 60 3.01 4.11 -7.67
N ARG A 61 3.96 3.36 -7.09
CA ARG A 61 3.80 2.80 -5.74
C ARG A 61 3.98 3.91 -4.72
N THR A 62 3.03 4.05 -3.81
CA THR A 62 2.99 5.12 -2.82
C THR A 62 3.11 4.56 -1.41
N LEU A 63 3.79 5.29 -0.54
CA LEU A 63 3.82 5.06 0.91
C LEU A 63 3.39 6.35 1.59
N ASP A 64 2.32 6.27 2.36
CA ASP A 64 1.78 7.41 3.09
C ASP A 64 2.42 7.47 4.48
N VAL A 65 3.09 8.59 4.76
CA VAL A 65 3.63 8.91 6.09
C VAL A 65 2.72 9.96 6.71
N LEU A 66 1.99 9.56 7.74
CA LEU A 66 1.03 10.41 8.43
C LEU A 66 1.68 11.02 9.67
N ALA A 67 1.44 12.30 9.87
CA ALA A 67 1.82 13.04 11.07
C ALA A 67 0.72 14.05 11.39
N ASP A 68 0.52 14.29 12.68
CA ASP A 68 -0.39 15.30 13.18
C ASP A 68 0.36 16.22 14.14
N VAL A 69 0.07 17.52 14.09
CA VAL A 69 0.79 18.55 14.84
C VAL A 69 -0.22 19.39 15.60
N ASN A 70 0.00 19.54 16.90
CA ASN A 70 -0.76 20.48 17.70
C ASN A 70 -0.34 21.92 17.37
N LYS A 71 -1.24 22.69 16.76
CA LYS A 71 -1.01 24.07 16.30
C LYS A 71 -0.87 25.07 17.43
N GLU A 72 -1.27 24.72 18.65
CA GLU A 72 -1.14 25.59 19.83
C GLU A 72 0.28 25.58 20.41
N SER A 73 1.04 24.52 20.16
CA SER A 73 2.36 24.29 20.77
C SER A 73 3.52 24.24 19.77
N ALA A 74 3.24 24.30 18.47
CA ALA A 74 4.25 24.13 17.43
C ALA A 74 4.08 25.11 16.27
N ASP A 75 5.21 25.61 15.76
CA ASP A 75 5.24 26.38 14.51
C ASP A 75 5.19 25.43 13.31
N VAL A 76 3.98 25.28 12.77
CA VAL A 76 3.69 24.41 11.62
C VAL A 76 4.48 24.82 10.38
N GLU A 77 4.73 26.11 10.15
CA GLU A 77 5.45 26.58 8.97
C GLU A 77 6.96 26.41 9.09
N ALA A 78 7.52 26.50 10.30
CA ALA A 78 8.90 26.09 10.54
C ALA A 78 9.08 24.58 10.31
N ILE A 79 8.18 23.76 10.88
CA ILE A 79 8.23 22.29 10.72
C ILE A 79 8.13 21.88 9.25
N LYS A 80 7.21 22.48 8.47
CA LYS A 80 7.09 22.20 7.04
C LYS A 80 8.36 22.54 6.27
N ARG A 81 9.04 23.65 6.60
CA ARG A 81 10.29 24.06 5.96
C ARG A 81 11.41 23.06 6.25
N ASP A 82 11.59 22.71 7.51
CA ASP A 82 12.61 21.74 7.94
C ASP A 82 12.36 20.36 7.32
N LEU A 83 11.10 19.91 7.34
CA LEU A 83 10.71 18.65 6.72
C LEU A 83 10.95 18.65 5.21
N SER A 84 10.68 19.76 4.52
CA SER A 84 10.92 19.87 3.08
C SER A 84 12.41 19.75 2.74
N ALA A 85 13.29 20.36 3.55
CA ALA A 85 14.74 20.22 3.39
C ALA A 85 15.20 18.78 3.64
N PHE A 86 14.76 18.18 4.76
CA PHE A 86 15.08 16.79 5.09
C PHE A 86 14.63 15.80 4.01
N VAL A 87 13.40 15.97 3.50
CA VAL A 87 12.85 15.13 2.44
C VAL A 87 13.59 15.31 1.12
N ALA A 88 14.02 16.54 0.79
CA ALA A 88 14.82 16.78 -0.40
C ALA A 88 16.15 16.01 -0.36
N ASP A 89 16.85 16.03 0.78
CA ASP A 89 18.09 15.28 0.99
C ASP A 89 17.85 13.76 0.92
N LEU A 90 16.75 13.28 1.53
CA LEU A 90 16.37 11.87 1.50
C LEU A 90 16.10 11.38 0.07
N VAL A 91 15.38 12.17 -0.73
CA VAL A 91 15.05 11.85 -2.11
C VAL A 91 16.30 11.93 -3.00
N ALA A 92 17.21 12.87 -2.75
CA ALA A 92 18.48 12.95 -3.47
C ALA A 92 19.34 11.67 -3.32
N ALA A 93 19.26 11.01 -2.16
CA ALA A 93 19.93 9.74 -1.90
C ALA A 93 19.22 8.51 -2.53
N ALA A 94 17.98 8.65 -3.01
CA ALA A 94 17.14 7.55 -3.48
C ALA A 94 16.61 7.79 -4.92
N PRO A 95 17.36 7.39 -5.97
CA PRO A 95 16.96 7.58 -7.36
C PRO A 95 15.59 6.94 -7.66
N GLY A 96 14.71 7.70 -8.33
CA GLY A 96 13.38 7.23 -8.74
C GLY A 96 12.30 7.30 -7.66
N VAL A 97 12.63 7.85 -6.48
CA VAL A 97 11.65 8.20 -5.45
C VAL A 97 11.28 9.67 -5.58
N THR A 98 10.01 9.99 -5.40
CA THR A 98 9.53 11.36 -5.29
C THR A 98 8.68 11.48 -4.03
N ALA A 99 8.72 12.64 -3.39
CA ALA A 99 7.91 12.92 -2.21
C ALA A 99 7.16 14.24 -2.39
N SER A 100 5.96 14.29 -1.83
CA SER A 100 5.13 15.49 -1.81
C SER A 100 4.40 15.58 -0.47
N LEU A 101 4.24 16.81 0.03
CA LEU A 101 3.40 17.06 1.20
C LEU A 101 1.94 17.16 0.75
N GLU A 102 1.13 16.21 1.21
CA GLU A 102 -0.31 16.08 0.92
C GLU A 102 -1.17 16.66 2.06
N GLY A 103 -2.50 16.61 1.90
CA GLY A 103 -3.46 17.06 2.93
C GLY A 103 -3.50 18.58 3.11
N GLU A 104 -3.61 19.05 4.36
CA GLU A 104 -3.74 20.48 4.70
C GLU A 104 -2.62 21.33 4.09
N ALA A 105 -1.40 20.80 4.04
CA ALA A 105 -0.26 21.50 3.42
C ALA A 105 -0.45 21.74 1.92
N ARG A 106 -1.18 20.86 1.22
CA ARG A 106 -1.55 21.06 -0.20
C ARG A 106 -2.62 22.13 -0.33
N GLU A 107 -3.70 22.01 0.44
CA GLU A 107 -4.84 22.92 0.40
C GLU A 107 -4.41 24.38 0.65
N GLN A 108 -3.52 24.59 1.61
CA GLN A 108 -2.97 25.90 1.91
C GLN A 108 -2.13 26.45 0.74
N ARG A 109 -1.27 25.63 0.12
CA ARG A 109 -0.47 26.06 -1.05
C ARG A 109 -1.35 26.43 -2.24
N ASP A 110 -2.38 25.62 -2.51
CA ASP A 110 -3.31 25.87 -3.60
C ASP A 110 -4.13 27.14 -3.36
N SER A 111 -4.53 27.40 -2.10
CA SER A 111 -5.19 28.64 -1.68
C SER A 111 -4.28 29.86 -1.85
N PHE A 112 -3.02 29.81 -1.42
CA PHE A 112 -2.10 30.93 -1.63
C PHE A 112 -1.84 31.19 -3.11
N ARG A 113 -1.70 30.13 -3.91
CA ARG A 113 -1.51 30.24 -5.35
C ARG A 113 -2.71 30.90 -6.03
N SER A 114 -3.93 30.51 -5.66
CA SER A 114 -5.15 31.11 -6.22
C SER A 114 -5.31 32.58 -5.82
N LEU A 115 -4.99 32.94 -4.58
CA LEU A 115 -4.98 34.34 -4.11
C LEU A 115 -3.97 35.20 -4.88
N ALA A 116 -2.75 34.69 -5.11
CA ALA A 116 -1.74 35.42 -5.87
C ALA A 116 -2.17 35.68 -7.32
N TRP A 117 -2.83 34.69 -7.96
CA TRP A 117 -3.44 34.87 -9.27
C TRP A 117 -4.61 35.86 -9.23
N GLY A 118 -5.45 35.81 -8.20
CA GLY A 118 -6.56 36.75 -8.01
C GLY A 118 -6.08 38.20 -7.89
N MET A 119 -4.99 38.46 -7.18
CA MET A 119 -4.41 39.80 -7.00
C MET A 119 -3.72 40.36 -8.25
N THR A 120 -3.33 39.50 -9.21
CA THR A 120 -2.66 39.92 -10.44
C THR A 120 -3.62 40.15 -11.61
N PHE A 121 -4.83 39.61 -11.52
CA PHE A 121 -5.90 39.80 -12.51
C PHE A 121 -7.04 40.71 -12.02
N VAL A 122 -6.90 41.31 -10.84
CA VAL A 122 -7.73 42.43 -10.35
C VAL A 122 -7.11 43.77 -10.72
#